data_AF-A0A6J7EWI7-F1
#
_entry.id   AF-A0A6J7EWI7-F1
#
_cell.length_a   1.000
_cell.length_b   1.000
_cell.length_c   1.000
_cell.angle_alpha   90.00
_cell.angle_beta   90.00
_cell.angle_gamma   90.00
#
_symmetry.space_group_name_H-M   'P 1'
#
loop_
_entity.id
_entity.type
_entity.pdbx_description
1 polymer ?
#
loop_
_entity_poly.entity_id
_entity_poly.type
_entity_poly.pdbx_seq_one_letter_code
_entity_poly.pdbx_strand_id
1 'polypeptide(L)'
;MPALETLHGLRVVASPAVLDTALWPDNATVLRLAPDDVFAIGATAEQAAHATAADPDAIIADESGFVGCWLDAGQLETVATHIEWHLPTQRPALAQGYVAGVPAKLWLDTDRALLLCASPYAADLIERLK
;
A
#
# COMPACT_ATOMS: atom_id res chain seq x y z
N MET A 1 -13.63 13.46 -1.01
CA MET A 1 -12.45 12.60 -1.26
C MET A 1 -11.47 13.29 -2.20
N PRO A 2 -10.15 13.26 -1.95
CA PRO A 2 -9.15 13.66 -2.93
C PRO A 2 -9.19 12.78 -4.19
N ALA A 3 -8.67 13.28 -5.32
CA ALA A 3 -8.53 12.49 -6.53
C ALA A 3 -7.55 11.33 -6.31
N LEU A 4 -7.85 10.16 -6.89
CA LEU A 4 -6.93 9.02 -6.90
C LEU A 4 -5.91 9.20 -8.03
N GLU A 5 -4.63 9.10 -7.70
CA GLU A 5 -3.52 9.23 -8.65
C GLU A 5 -2.81 7.89 -8.83
N THR A 6 -2.22 7.64 -10.01
CA THR A 6 -1.41 6.45 -10.24
C THR A 6 -0.24 6.42 -9.28
N LEU A 7 -0.10 5.31 -8.55
CA LEU A 7 1.03 5.08 -7.67
C LEU A 7 2.12 4.39 -8.46
N HIS A 8 3.31 4.99 -8.46
CA HIS A 8 4.50 4.42 -9.09
C HIS A 8 5.45 3.87 -8.03
N GLY A 9 5.84 2.62 -8.18
CA GLY A 9 6.78 1.97 -7.26
C GLY A 9 7.30 0.66 -7.83
N LEU A 10 7.73 -0.20 -6.92
CA LEU A 10 8.27 -1.52 -7.26
C LEU A 10 7.45 -2.62 -6.60
N ARG A 11 7.12 -3.65 -7.38
CA ARG A 11 6.72 -4.95 -6.85
C ARG A 11 7.99 -5.70 -6.49
N VAL A 12 8.14 -6.05 -5.21
CA VAL A 12 9.27 -6.82 -4.70
C VAL A 12 8.76 -8.12 -4.11
N VAL A 13 9.12 -9.23 -4.75
CA VAL A 13 8.78 -10.57 -4.28
C VAL A 13 10.06 -11.23 -3.79
N ALA A 14 10.07 -11.64 -2.53
CA ALA A 14 11.22 -12.31 -1.89
C ALA A 14 10.72 -13.15 -0.71
N SER A 15 11.60 -13.99 -0.17
CA SER A 15 11.29 -14.80 1.01
C SER A 15 10.81 -13.93 2.19
N PRO A 16 9.79 -14.39 2.94
CA PRO A 16 9.24 -13.61 4.05
C PRO A 16 10.28 -13.18 5.08
N ALA A 17 11.23 -14.07 5.41
CA ALA A 17 12.28 -13.78 6.38
C ALA A 17 13.21 -12.64 5.94
N VAL A 18 13.49 -12.53 4.64
CA VAL A 18 14.30 -11.42 4.10
C VAL A 18 13.48 -10.13 4.16
N LEU A 19 12.22 -10.14 3.72
CA LEU A 19 11.37 -8.96 3.76
C LEU A 19 11.07 -8.47 5.19
N ASP A 20 11.05 -9.38 6.18
CA ASP A 20 10.86 -9.04 7.61
C ASP A 20 12.07 -8.33 8.22
N THR A 21 13.25 -8.50 7.63
CA THR A 21 14.51 -7.90 8.10
C THR A 21 15.08 -6.86 7.14
N ALA A 22 14.42 -6.65 6.01
CA ALA A 22 14.82 -5.70 4.97
C ALA A 22 14.87 -4.27 5.50
N LEU A 23 15.96 -3.57 5.19
CA LEU A 23 16.14 -2.15 5.49
C LEU A 23 15.75 -1.35 4.25
N TRP A 24 14.53 -0.84 4.26
CA TRP A 24 13.99 0.01 3.20
C TRP A 24 14.47 1.46 3.34
N PRO A 25 14.60 2.21 2.25
CA PRO A 25 15.02 3.61 2.32
C PRO A 25 13.93 4.48 2.95
N ASP A 26 14.32 5.48 3.74
CA ASP A 26 13.40 6.35 4.51
C ASP A 26 12.37 7.09 3.64
N ASN A 27 12.67 7.30 2.36
CA ASN A 27 11.78 7.99 1.42
C ASN A 27 10.73 7.06 0.80
N ALA A 28 10.78 5.75 1.07
CA ALA A 28 9.85 4.78 0.51
C ALA A 28 8.65 4.52 1.44
N THR A 29 7.47 4.41 0.84
CA THR A 29 6.30 3.83 1.52
C THR A 29 6.22 2.35 1.16
N VAL A 30 6.33 1.47 2.15
CA VAL A 30 6.49 0.03 1.95
C VAL A 30 5.24 -0.70 2.44
N LEU A 31 4.48 -1.26 1.50
CA LEU A 31 3.24 -1.95 1.79
C LEU A 31 3.47 -3.46 1.63
N ARG A 32 3.50 -4.21 2.72
CA ARG A 32 3.59 -5.68 2.70
C ARG A 32 2.25 -6.28 2.27
N LEU A 33 2.07 -6.54 0.98
CA LEU A 33 0.79 -7.00 0.42
C LEU A 33 0.50 -8.47 0.74
N ALA A 34 1.54 -9.29 0.84
CA ALA A 34 1.52 -10.67 1.32
C ALA A 34 2.82 -10.99 2.07
N PRO A 35 2.95 -12.15 2.76
CA PRO A 35 4.18 -12.50 3.45
C PRO A 35 5.43 -12.50 2.56
N ASP A 36 5.33 -12.72 1.27
CA ASP A 36 6.44 -12.76 0.32
C ASP A 36 6.42 -11.61 -0.68
N ASP A 37 5.56 -10.61 -0.47
CA ASP A 37 5.23 -9.63 -1.49
C ASP A 37 5.07 -8.21 -0.93
N VAL A 38 5.87 -7.28 -1.46
CA VAL A 38 5.89 -5.87 -1.10
C VAL A 38 5.57 -5.00 -2.31
N PHE A 39 4.82 -3.93 -2.08
CA PHE A 39 4.77 -2.78 -2.97
C PHE A 39 5.54 -1.61 -2.33
N ALA A 40 6.68 -1.25 -2.90
CA ALA A 40 7.56 -0.19 -2.41
C ALA A 40 7.43 1.06 -3.29
N ILE A 41 6.70 2.06 -2.80
CA ILE A 41 6.43 3.33 -3.50
C ILE A 41 7.58 4.29 -3.20
N GLY A 42 8.19 4.87 -4.25
CA GLY A 42 9.29 5.84 -4.11
C GLY A 42 10.69 5.23 -3.92
N ALA A 43 10.81 3.90 -3.83
CA ALA A 43 12.11 3.22 -3.85
C ALA A 43 12.65 3.06 -5.28
N THR A 44 13.97 3.09 -5.46
CA THR A 44 14.62 2.71 -6.72
C THR A 44 14.90 1.20 -6.76
N ALA A 45 15.08 0.65 -7.97
CA ALA A 45 15.38 -0.77 -8.15
C ALA A 45 16.68 -1.18 -7.42
N GLU A 46 17.68 -0.31 -7.40
CA GLU A 46 18.94 -0.51 -6.69
C GLU A 46 18.73 -0.56 -5.17
N GLN A 47 17.89 0.33 -4.62
CA GLN A 47 17.55 0.34 -3.20
C GLN A 47 16.77 -0.94 -2.81
N ALA A 48 15.82 -1.36 -3.64
CA ALA A 48 15.08 -2.60 -3.42
C ALA A 48 16.00 -3.82 -3.48
N ALA A 49 16.90 -3.89 -4.47
CA ALA A 49 17.87 -4.98 -4.61
C ALA A 49 18.84 -5.04 -3.42
N HIS A 50 19.24 -3.89 -2.89
CA HIS A 50 20.02 -3.82 -1.67
C HIS A 50 19.24 -4.33 -0.45
N ALA A 51 17.99 -3.89 -0.30
CA ALA A 51 17.12 -4.29 0.82
C ALA A 51 16.84 -5.81 0.84
N THR A 52 16.84 -6.47 -0.32
CA THR A 52 16.62 -7.91 -0.46
C THR A 52 17.87 -8.69 -0.84
N ALA A 53 19.08 -8.15 -0.62
CA ALA A 53 20.33 -8.77 -1.10
C ALA A 53 20.63 -10.17 -0.53
N ALA A 54 19.98 -10.55 0.58
CA ALA A 54 20.09 -11.88 1.18
C ALA A 54 19.25 -12.95 0.44
N ASP A 55 18.41 -12.54 -0.51
CA ASP A 55 17.58 -13.43 -1.32
C ASP A 55 18.04 -13.44 -2.78
N PRO A 56 18.68 -14.52 -3.26
CA PRO A 56 19.15 -14.62 -4.64
C PRO A 56 18.01 -14.74 -5.66
N ASP A 57 16.80 -15.11 -5.22
CA ASP A 57 15.63 -15.34 -6.07
C ASP A 57 14.64 -14.16 -6.01
N ALA A 58 15.03 -13.04 -5.38
CA ALA A 58 14.20 -11.85 -5.32
C ALA A 58 13.85 -11.31 -6.71
N ILE A 59 12.56 -11.02 -6.91
CA ILE A 59 12.05 -10.40 -8.14
C ILE A 59 11.70 -8.96 -7.82
N ILE A 60 12.24 -8.03 -8.62
CA ILE A 60 11.96 -6.60 -8.53
C ILE A 60 11.45 -6.15 -9.89
N ALA A 61 10.24 -5.61 -9.93
CA ALA A 61 9.60 -5.14 -11.15
C ALA A 61 8.89 -3.81 -10.93
N ASP A 62 8.81 -2.98 -11.97
CA ASP A 62 8.01 -1.75 -11.93
C ASP A 62 6.54 -2.07 -11.70
N GLU A 63 5.88 -1.30 -10.83
CA GLU A 63 4.47 -1.44 -10.48
C GLU A 63 3.76 -0.09 -10.62
N SER A 64 2.61 -0.13 -11.32
CA SER A 64 1.75 1.03 -11.61
C SER A 64 0.27 0.68 -11.74
N GLY A 65 -0.12 -0.55 -11.39
CA GLY A 65 -1.48 -1.06 -11.41
C GLY A 65 -2.35 -0.56 -10.24
N PHE A 66 -1.79 0.20 -9.32
CA PHE A 66 -2.52 0.80 -8.20
C PHE A 66 -2.73 2.31 -8.41
N VAL A 67 -3.88 2.79 -7.96
CA VAL A 67 -4.13 4.22 -7.74
C VAL A 67 -4.39 4.46 -6.27
N GLY A 68 -4.12 5.67 -5.79
CA GLY A 68 -4.39 6.02 -4.40
C GLY A 68 -4.37 7.51 -4.11
N CYS A 69 -4.76 7.86 -2.89
CA CYS A 69 -4.62 9.20 -2.36
C CYS A 69 -4.33 9.19 -0.86
N TRP A 70 -3.59 10.19 -0.40
CA TRP A 70 -3.36 10.41 1.02
C TRP A 70 -4.58 11.05 1.66
N LEU A 71 -4.97 10.51 2.81
CA LEU A 71 -6.09 10.92 3.62
C LEU A 71 -5.58 11.55 4.93
N ASP A 72 -6.14 12.68 5.29
CA ASP A 72 -6.06 13.21 6.66
C ASP A 72 -6.97 12.42 7.61
N ALA A 73 -6.94 12.78 8.90
CA ALA A 73 -7.73 12.10 9.93
C ALA A 73 -9.25 12.14 9.67
N GLY A 74 -9.81 13.29 9.28
CA GLY A 74 -11.25 13.43 9.04
C GLY A 74 -11.71 12.69 7.78
N GLN A 75 -10.87 12.67 6.75
CA GLN A 75 -11.09 11.88 5.55
C GLN A 75 -11.01 10.37 5.83
N LEU A 76 -10.06 9.93 6.65
CA LEU A 76 -9.98 8.54 7.10
C LEU A 76 -11.23 8.14 7.91
N GLU A 77 -11.70 8.99 8.81
CA GLU A 77 -12.94 8.75 9.56
C GLU A 77 -14.14 8.59 8.61
N THR A 78 -14.24 9.44 7.60
CA THR A 78 -15.30 9.35 6.57
C THR A 78 -15.22 8.01 5.84
N VAL A 79 -14.04 7.64 5.34
CA VAL A 79 -13.83 6.35 4.64
C VAL A 79 -14.14 5.16 5.55
N ALA A 80 -13.77 5.24 6.83
CA ALA A 80 -14.00 4.17 7.80
C ALA A 80 -15.49 3.88 8.03
N THR A 81 -16.39 4.84 7.79
CA THR A 81 -17.84 4.59 7.85
C THR A 81 -18.35 3.60 6.79
N HIS A 82 -17.57 3.39 5.72
CA HIS A 82 -17.88 2.44 4.64
C HIS A 82 -17.16 1.09 4.81
N ILE A 83 -16.55 0.84 5.97
CA ILE A 83 -15.75 -0.35 6.26
C ILE A 83 -16.49 -1.22 7.28
N GLU A 84 -16.74 -2.48 6.92
CA GLU A 84 -17.44 -3.45 7.78
C GLU A 84 -16.48 -4.35 8.59
N TRP A 85 -15.17 -4.17 8.41
CA TRP A 85 -14.12 -5.00 9.02
C TRP A 85 -13.24 -4.19 9.96
N HIS A 86 -12.51 -4.88 10.85
CA HIS A 86 -11.72 -4.22 11.88
C HIS A 86 -10.43 -3.61 11.31
N LEU A 87 -10.28 -2.30 11.44
CA LEU A 87 -9.02 -1.62 11.15
C LEU A 87 -7.98 -1.93 12.25
N PRO A 88 -6.70 -2.15 11.88
CA PRO A 88 -5.61 -2.24 12.85
C PRO A 88 -5.53 -0.98 13.72
N THR A 89 -5.32 -1.18 15.02
CA THR A 89 -5.12 -0.08 15.99
C THR A 89 -3.65 0.28 16.16
N GLN A 90 -2.74 -0.67 15.89
CA GLN A 90 -1.31 -0.44 15.86
C GLN A 90 -0.90 0.09 14.49
N ARG A 91 -0.06 1.13 14.48
CA ARG A 91 0.49 1.77 13.29
C ARG A 91 2.02 1.80 13.37
N PRO A 92 2.74 1.78 12.24
CA PRO A 92 2.21 1.68 10.88
C PRO A 92 1.67 0.28 10.55
N ALA A 93 0.60 0.21 9.76
CA ALA A 93 0.00 -1.08 9.38
C ALA A 93 -0.71 -1.02 8.03
N LEU A 94 -0.63 -2.11 7.29
CA LEU A 94 -1.45 -2.33 6.11
C LEU A 94 -2.75 -3.04 6.49
N ALA A 95 -3.85 -2.47 6.05
CA ALA A 95 -5.19 -3.00 6.21
C ALA A 95 -5.77 -3.28 4.82
N GLN A 96 -6.32 -4.46 4.58
CA GLN A 96 -6.82 -4.85 3.27
C GLN A 96 -8.22 -5.47 3.39
N GLY A 97 -9.13 -5.07 2.51
CA GLY A 97 -10.51 -5.57 2.51
C GLY A 97 -11.39 -4.82 1.53
N TYR A 98 -12.69 -4.85 1.74
CA TYR A 98 -13.64 -4.05 0.97
C TYR A 98 -13.86 -2.68 1.63
N VAL A 99 -13.76 -1.62 0.84
CA VAL A 99 -14.15 -0.25 1.23
C VAL A 99 -15.31 0.14 0.34
N ALA A 100 -16.48 0.42 0.93
CA ALA A 100 -17.72 0.66 0.17
C ALA A 100 -18.03 -0.47 -0.85
N GLY A 101 -17.72 -1.72 -0.50
CA GLY A 101 -17.92 -2.88 -1.38
C GLY A 101 -16.95 -2.97 -2.57
N VAL A 102 -15.84 -2.21 -2.57
CA VAL A 102 -14.79 -2.28 -3.59
C VAL A 102 -13.47 -2.81 -2.96
N PRO A 103 -12.74 -3.75 -3.60
CA PRO A 103 -11.45 -4.21 -3.10
C PRO A 103 -10.45 -3.06 -3.01
N ALA A 104 -10.04 -2.72 -1.79
CA ALA A 104 -9.14 -1.62 -1.51
C ALA A 104 -8.19 -1.96 -0.36
N LYS A 105 -7.24 -1.06 -0.12
CA LYS A 105 -6.28 -1.16 0.97
C LYS A 105 -6.13 0.21 1.63
N LEU A 106 -5.80 0.19 2.90
CA LEU A 106 -5.41 1.36 3.68
C LEU A 106 -4.03 1.09 4.26
N TRP A 107 -3.05 1.89 3.86
CA TRP A 107 -1.79 1.99 4.59
C TRP A 107 -1.97 3.04 5.69
N LEU A 108 -2.08 2.58 6.93
CA LEU A 108 -2.24 3.42 8.11
C LEU A 108 -0.85 3.84 8.58
N ASP A 109 -0.43 5.03 8.20
CA ASP A 109 0.79 5.68 8.67
C ASP A 109 0.54 6.36 10.03
N THR A 110 1.59 6.87 10.66
CA THR A 110 1.53 7.49 11.99
C THR A 110 0.51 8.65 12.01
N ASP A 111 0.59 9.56 11.04
CA ASP A 111 -0.19 10.82 11.04
C ASP A 111 -1.25 10.89 9.93
N ARG A 112 -1.24 9.96 8.98
CA ARG A 112 -2.08 9.96 7.77
C ARG A 112 -2.38 8.53 7.31
N ALA A 113 -3.23 8.38 6.30
CA ALA A 113 -3.43 7.08 5.67
C ALA A 113 -3.35 7.20 4.15
N LEU A 114 -2.86 6.17 3.46
CA LEU A 114 -2.97 6.06 2.02
C LEU A 114 -4.09 5.08 1.70
N LEU A 115 -5.16 5.57 1.07
CA LEU A 115 -6.17 4.73 0.45
C LEU A 115 -5.69 4.35 -0.96
N LEU A 116 -5.74 3.07 -1.28
CA LEU A 116 -5.38 2.59 -2.61
C LEU A 116 -6.26 1.43 -3.07
N CYS A 117 -6.44 1.32 -4.38
CA CYS A 117 -7.11 0.19 -5.03
C CYS A 117 -6.42 -0.12 -6.37
N ALA A 118 -6.74 -1.26 -6.98
CA ALA A 118 -6.33 -1.52 -8.35
C ALA A 118 -6.98 -0.46 -9.28
N SER A 119 -6.25 0.02 -10.27
CA SER A 119 -6.67 1.11 -11.15
C SER A 119 -8.03 0.90 -11.85
N PRO A 120 -8.45 -0.32 -12.24
CA PRO A 120 -9.77 -0.53 -12.85
C PRO A 120 -10.93 -0.24 -11.88
N TYR A 121 -10.69 -0.23 -10.57
CA TYR A 121 -11.72 0.01 -9.55
C TYR A 121 -11.81 1.49 -9.11
N ALA A 122 -10.94 2.36 -9.64
CA ALA A 122 -10.83 3.75 -9.19
C ALA A 122 -12.17 4.51 -9.26
N ALA A 123 -12.86 4.41 -10.40
CA ALA A 123 -14.11 5.12 -10.64
C ALA A 123 -15.23 4.66 -9.70
N ASP A 124 -15.38 3.33 -9.53
CA ASP A 124 -16.38 2.72 -8.66
C ASP A 124 -16.12 3.07 -7.17
N LEU A 125 -14.86 3.04 -6.73
CA LEU A 125 -14.50 3.44 -5.36
C LEU A 125 -14.83 4.91 -5.10
N ILE A 126 -14.48 5.81 -6.02
CA ILE A 126 -14.78 7.26 -5.88
C ILE A 126 -16.29 7.50 -5.86
N GLU A 127 -17.06 6.80 -6.68
CA GLU A 127 -18.52 6.97 -6.74
C GLU A 127 -19.19 6.55 -5.42
N ARG A 128 -18.73 5.46 -4.81
CA ARG A 128 -19.32 4.90 -3.58
C ARG A 128 -18.88 5.56 -2.28
N LEU A 129 -17.82 6.36 -2.31
CA LEU A 129 -17.33 7.17 -1.18
C LEU A 129 -17.91 8.60 -1.18
N LYS A 130 -18.88 8.89 -2.04
CA LYS A 130 -19.60 10.17 -2.06
C LYS A 130 -20.65 10.26 -0.97
#